data_AF-A0A520JUM5-F1
#
_entry.id   AF-A0A520JUM5-F1
#
_cell.length_a   1.000
_cell.length_b   1.000
_cell.length_c   1.000
_cell.angle_alpha   90.00
_cell.angle_beta   90.00
_cell.angle_gamma   90.00
#
_symmetry.space_group_name_H-M   'P 1'
#
loop_
_entity.id
_entity.type
_entity.pdbx_description
1 polymer ?
#
loop_
_entity_poly.entity_id
_entity_poly.type
_entity_poly.pdbx_seq_one_letter_code
_entity_poly.pdbx_strand_id
1 'polypeptide(L)'
;MKEEDKINKEENPLSPADWIVFLSGEISNHRTRFLTYAAMILAVLLVCLSVSFGLVSFGLITLSDKVDPESFVCGIILTVLVIVSFVWFFLSKDNTNKKVKPLENIRDQILCGDLKEYDEIYKEYRCVKRFT
;
A
#
# COMPACT_ATOMS: atom_id res chain seq x y z
N MET A 1 23.19 -0.54 35.45
CA MET A 1 21.97 0.23 35.80
C MET A 1 21.54 1.01 34.57
N LYS A 2 20.75 0.36 33.70
CA LYS A 2 19.82 1.01 32.77
C LYS A 2 18.50 0.38 33.13
N GLU A 3 17.57 1.20 33.59
CA GLU A 3 16.29 0.80 34.15
C GLU A 3 15.64 -0.23 33.23
N GLU A 4 15.56 -1.46 33.75
CA GLU A 4 14.51 -2.38 33.39
C GLU A 4 13.22 -1.63 33.71
N ASP A 5 12.52 -1.19 32.67
CA ASP A 5 11.15 -0.70 32.78
C ASP A 5 10.34 -1.82 33.43
N LYS A 6 10.22 -1.73 34.77
CA LYS A 6 9.27 -2.47 35.56
C LYS A 6 7.90 -2.11 35.01
N ILE A 7 7.40 -2.93 34.10
CA ILE A 7 6.01 -2.96 33.71
C ILE A 7 5.25 -3.28 35.00
N ASN A 8 4.69 -2.22 35.59
CA ASN A 8 3.83 -2.28 36.75
C ASN A 8 2.65 -3.18 36.37
N LYS A 9 2.56 -4.35 37.01
CA LYS A 9 1.52 -5.38 36.77
C LYS A 9 0.09 -4.95 37.17
N GLU A 10 -0.15 -3.65 37.40
CA GLU A 10 -1.43 -3.11 37.88
C GLU A 10 -2.28 -2.45 36.79
N GLU A 11 -1.75 -2.22 35.58
CA GLU A 11 -2.56 -1.75 34.47
C GLU A 11 -2.26 -2.62 33.28
N ASN A 12 -3.12 -3.61 33.05
CA ASN A 12 -3.20 -4.27 31.75
C ASN A 12 -4.02 -3.31 30.87
N PRO A 13 -3.39 -2.43 30.06
CA PRO A 13 -4.07 -1.24 29.55
C PRO A 13 -5.10 -1.56 28.47
N LEU A 14 -5.03 -2.77 27.89
CA LEU A 14 -5.89 -3.22 26.79
C LEU A 14 -6.24 -4.68 27.01
N SER A 15 -7.53 -5.00 26.99
CA SER A 15 -7.99 -6.38 26.89
C SER A 15 -7.62 -6.98 25.52
N PRO A 16 -7.63 -8.32 25.34
CA PRO A 16 -7.46 -8.93 24.02
C PRO A 16 -8.46 -8.39 22.98
N ALA A 17 -9.68 -8.04 23.41
CA ALA A 17 -10.68 -7.42 22.56
C ALA A 17 -10.27 -6.00 22.12
N ASP A 18 -9.70 -5.20 23.02
CA ASP A 18 -9.24 -3.85 22.68
C ASP A 18 -8.03 -3.89 21.74
N TRP A 19 -7.16 -4.89 21.88
CA TRP A 19 -6.08 -5.16 20.93
C TRP A 19 -6.61 -5.51 19.53
N ILE A 20 -7.66 -6.33 19.43
CA ILE A 20 -8.29 -6.64 18.14
C ILE A 20 -8.85 -5.37 17.49
N VAL A 21 -9.53 -4.51 18.25
CA VAL A 21 -10.08 -3.23 17.75
C VAL A 21 -8.95 -2.31 17.27
N PHE A 22 -7.89 -2.18 18.07
CA PHE A 22 -6.72 -1.38 17.73
C PHE A 22 -6.04 -1.87 16.44
N LEU A 23 -5.70 -3.17 16.36
CA LEU A 23 -5.06 -3.77 15.19
C LEU A 23 -5.95 -3.66 13.95
N SER A 24 -7.25 -3.88 14.10
CA SER A 24 -8.21 -3.75 12.99
C SER A 24 -8.29 -2.32 12.47
N GLY A 25 -8.23 -1.32 13.36
CA GLY A 25 -8.14 0.09 12.99
C GLY A 25 -6.85 0.41 12.23
N GLU A 26 -5.71 -0.06 12.71
CA GLU A 26 -4.40 0.16 12.07
C GLU A 26 -4.33 -0.50 10.68
N ILE A 27 -4.78 -1.75 10.57
CA ILE A 27 -4.89 -2.50 9.30
C ILE A 27 -5.83 -1.76 8.32
N SER A 28 -7.01 -1.34 8.79
CA SER A 28 -7.99 -0.63 7.97
C SER A 28 -7.45 0.71 7.47
N ASN A 29 -6.78 1.48 8.33
CA ASN A 29 -6.18 2.75 7.95
C ASN A 29 -5.05 2.56 6.92
N HIS A 30 -4.19 1.54 7.08
CA HIS A 30 -3.16 1.20 6.10
C HIS A 30 -3.76 0.83 4.74
N ARG A 31 -4.76 -0.06 4.73
CA ARG A 31 -5.46 -0.48 3.51
C ARG A 31 -6.17 0.70 2.84
N THR A 32 -6.86 1.53 3.60
CA THR A 32 -7.59 2.70 3.09
C THR A 32 -6.65 3.72 2.48
N ARG A 33 -5.56 4.07 3.17
CA ARG A 33 -4.53 4.98 2.62
C ARG A 33 -3.96 4.42 1.32
N PHE A 34 -3.56 3.15 1.32
CA PHE A 34 -3.05 2.51 0.11
C PHE A 34 -4.06 2.54 -1.03
N LEU A 35 -5.33 2.20 -0.76
CA LEU A 35 -6.39 2.20 -1.77
C LEU A 35 -6.68 3.61 -2.32
N THR A 36 -6.67 4.64 -1.47
CA THR A 36 -6.85 6.03 -1.91
C THR A 36 -5.70 6.49 -2.80
N TYR A 37 -4.45 6.24 -2.41
CA TYR A 37 -3.29 6.55 -3.26
C TYR A 37 -3.32 5.76 -4.57
N ALA A 38 -3.68 4.47 -4.49
CA ALA A 38 -3.85 3.62 -5.66
C ALA A 38 -4.89 4.19 -6.64
N ALA A 39 -6.05 4.60 -6.15
CA ALA A 39 -7.10 5.18 -6.96
C ALA A 39 -6.67 6.49 -7.62
N MET A 40 -5.95 7.36 -6.90
CA MET A 40 -5.40 8.59 -7.46
C MET A 40 -4.40 8.31 -8.58
N ILE A 41 -3.45 7.39 -8.35
CA ILE A 41 -2.46 7.01 -9.36
C ILE A 41 -3.13 6.40 -10.57
N LEU A 42 -4.08 5.47 -10.37
CA LEU A 42 -4.80 4.82 -11.47
C LEU A 42 -5.60 5.84 -12.29
N ALA A 43 -6.26 6.80 -11.66
CA ALA A 43 -6.99 7.86 -12.36
C ALA A 43 -6.07 8.70 -13.25
N VAL A 44 -4.90 9.10 -12.73
CA VAL A 44 -3.88 9.82 -13.51
C VAL A 44 -3.39 8.97 -14.69
N LEU A 45 -3.11 7.69 -14.46
CA LEU A 45 -2.66 6.78 -15.52
C LEU A 45 -3.71 6.60 -16.62
N LEU A 46 -5.00 6.51 -16.27
CA LEU A 46 -6.09 6.43 -17.25
C LEU A 46 -6.19 7.68 -18.11
N VAL A 47 -6.02 8.87 -17.51
CA VAL A 47 -5.97 10.14 -18.26
C VAL A 47 -4.76 10.12 -19.21
N CYS A 48 -3.57 9.76 -18.73
CA CYS A 48 -2.37 9.67 -19.57
C CYS A 48 -2.53 8.66 -20.72
N LEU A 49 -3.17 7.52 -20.48
CA LEU A 49 -3.48 6.53 -21.52
C LEU A 49 -4.42 7.09 -22.58
N SER A 50 -5.47 7.79 -22.18
CA SER A 50 -6.43 8.40 -23.11
C SER A 50 -5.78 9.45 -24.01
N VAL A 51 -4.89 10.28 -23.45
CA VAL A 51 -4.11 11.28 -24.21
C VAL A 51 -3.14 10.61 -25.17
N SER A 52 -2.41 9.59 -24.69
CA SER A 52 -1.46 8.85 -25.52
C SER A 52 -2.15 8.16 -26.69
N PHE A 53 -3.30 7.53 -26.44
CA PHE A 53 -4.10 6.90 -27.47
C PHE A 53 -4.64 7.93 -28.48
N GLY A 54 -5.07 9.10 -28.01
CA GLY A 54 -5.50 10.20 -28.87
C GLY A 54 -4.38 10.67 -29.79
N LEU A 55 -3.18 10.91 -29.26
CA LEU A 55 -2.01 11.37 -30.04
C LEU A 55 -1.56 10.32 -31.07
N VAL A 56 -1.48 9.05 -30.67
CA VAL A 56 -1.08 7.96 -31.57
C VAL A 56 -2.13 7.72 -32.65
N SER A 57 -3.42 7.71 -32.30
CA SER A 57 -4.50 7.49 -33.26
C SER A 57 -4.66 8.66 -34.23
N PHE A 58 -4.52 9.91 -33.76
CA PHE A 58 -4.57 11.08 -34.62
C PHE A 58 -3.39 11.12 -35.60
N GLY A 59 -2.19 10.74 -35.15
CA GLY A 59 -1.03 10.58 -36.03
C GLY A 59 -1.21 9.42 -37.04
N LEU A 60 -1.83 8.31 -36.63
CA LEU A 60 -2.09 7.18 -37.54
C LEU A 60 -3.17 7.51 -38.60
N ILE A 61 -4.19 8.29 -38.24
CA ILE A 61 -5.27 8.66 -39.17
C ILE A 61 -4.81 9.78 -40.13
N THR A 62 -3.92 10.67 -39.68
CA THR A 62 -3.36 11.76 -40.51
C THR A 62 -2.11 11.37 -41.30
N LEU A 63 -1.76 10.07 -41.34
CA LEU A 63 -0.69 9.46 -42.16
C LEU A 63 -0.78 9.75 -43.67
N SER A 64 -1.78 10.50 -44.12
CA SER A 64 -1.88 10.90 -45.51
C SER A 64 -1.09 12.15 -45.89
N ASP A 65 -0.51 12.97 -44.99
CA ASP A 65 0.52 13.97 -45.43
C ASP A 65 1.30 14.77 -44.36
N LYS A 66 0.88 14.86 -43.08
CA LYS A 66 1.54 15.78 -42.09
C LYS A 66 1.47 15.31 -40.64
N VAL A 67 2.20 14.25 -40.30
CA VAL A 67 2.38 13.87 -38.89
C VAL A 67 3.63 14.57 -38.36
N ASP A 68 3.48 15.47 -37.39
CA ASP A 68 4.62 16.05 -36.67
C ASP A 68 5.34 14.94 -35.88
N PRO A 69 6.59 14.59 -36.22
CA PRO A 69 7.31 13.47 -35.62
C PRO A 69 7.48 13.62 -34.11
N GLU A 70 7.50 14.85 -33.61
CA GLU A 70 7.59 15.17 -32.18
C GLU A 70 6.36 14.66 -31.40
N SER A 71 5.16 14.82 -31.94
CA SER A 71 3.91 14.39 -31.28
C SER A 71 3.83 12.87 -31.18
N PHE A 72 4.31 12.15 -32.19
CA PHE A 72 4.37 10.69 -32.21
C PHE A 72 5.37 10.15 -31.18
N VAL A 73 6.58 10.73 -31.12
CA VAL A 73 7.60 10.36 -30.12
C VAL A 73 7.10 10.63 -28.70
N CYS A 74 6.43 11.77 -28.45
CA CYS A 74 5.80 12.07 -27.17
C CYS A 74 4.75 11.01 -26.76
N GLY A 75 3.93 10.55 -27.70
CA GLY A 75 2.95 9.48 -27.45
C GLY A 75 3.59 8.15 -27.03
N ILE A 76 4.70 7.77 -27.67
CA ILE A 76 5.46 6.56 -27.30
C ILE A 76 6.06 6.70 -25.90
N ILE A 77 6.70 7.83 -25.59
CA ILE A 77 7.31 8.09 -24.28
C ILE A 77 6.26 8.03 -23.17
N LEU A 78 5.11 8.68 -23.36
CA LEU A 78 4.01 8.63 -22.40
C LEU A 78 3.50 7.21 -22.18
N THR A 79 3.39 6.41 -23.24
CA THR A 79 2.97 5.00 -23.16
C THR A 79 3.95 4.18 -22.32
N VAL A 80 5.26 4.33 -22.55
CA VAL A 80 6.31 3.65 -21.76
C VAL A 80 6.25 4.06 -20.29
N LEU A 81 6.07 5.36 -20.00
CA LEU A 81 5.93 5.86 -18.62
C LEU A 81 4.72 5.26 -17.90
N VAL A 82 3.60 5.09 -18.59
CA VAL A 82 2.42 4.43 -18.02
C VAL A 82 2.73 2.97 -17.68
N ILE A 83 3.37 2.23 -18.58
CA ILE A 83 3.72 0.82 -18.35
C ILE A 83 4.64 0.68 -17.13
N VAL A 84 5.70 1.50 -17.05
CA VAL A 84 6.64 1.51 -15.91
C VAL A 84 5.90 1.83 -14.61
N SER A 85 5.03 2.85 -14.63
CA SER A 85 4.23 3.24 -13.46
C SER A 85 3.27 2.14 -13.02
N PHE A 86 2.69 1.40 -13.96
CA PHE A 86 1.84 0.25 -13.69
C PHE A 86 2.63 -0.86 -13.00
N VAL A 87 3.79 -1.25 -13.56
CA VAL A 87 4.67 -2.25 -12.93
C VAL A 87 5.07 -1.82 -11.52
N TRP A 88 5.48 -0.56 -11.34
CA TRP A 88 5.83 0.00 -10.03
C TRP A 88 4.67 -0.07 -9.04
N PHE A 89 3.45 0.19 -9.50
CA PHE A 89 2.24 0.11 -8.69
C PHE A 89 1.99 -1.32 -8.16
N PHE A 90 2.12 -2.35 -9.00
CA PHE A 90 1.98 -3.75 -8.56
C PHE A 90 3.07 -4.17 -7.58
N LEU A 91 4.32 -3.75 -7.81
CA LEU A 91 5.41 -4.02 -6.86
C LEU A 91 5.17 -3.33 -5.51
N SER A 92 4.67 -2.10 -5.53
CA SER A 92 4.30 -1.37 -4.32
C SER A 92 3.15 -2.03 -3.56
N LYS A 93 2.13 -2.53 -4.27
CA LYS A 93 1.02 -3.29 -3.68
C LYS A 93 1.51 -4.51 -2.90
N ASP A 94 2.42 -5.28 -3.48
CA ASP A 94 2.98 -6.46 -2.83
C ASP A 94 3.77 -6.09 -1.58
N ASN A 95 4.56 -5.02 -1.63
CA ASN A 95 5.27 -4.52 -0.45
C ASN A 95 4.33 -4.04 0.66
N THR A 96 3.24 -3.35 0.33
CA THR A 96 2.24 -2.94 1.32
C THR A 96 1.56 -4.16 1.95
N ASN A 97 1.20 -5.17 1.15
CA ASN A 97 0.63 -6.40 1.66
C ASN A 97 1.58 -7.14 2.61
N LYS A 98 2.90 -7.13 2.34
CA LYS A 98 3.90 -7.71 3.25
C LYS A 98 3.97 -6.99 4.60
N LYS A 99 3.66 -5.69 4.66
CA LYS A 99 3.60 -4.92 5.92
C LYS A 99 2.33 -5.17 6.72
N VAL A 100 1.21 -5.40 6.05
CA VAL A 100 -0.10 -5.61 6.71
C VAL A 100 -0.28 -7.06 7.18
N LYS A 101 0.25 -8.05 6.44
CA LYS A 101 0.15 -9.48 6.79
C LYS A 101 0.59 -9.83 8.22
N PRO A 102 1.71 -9.32 8.76
CA PRO A 102 2.11 -9.62 10.14
C PRO A 102 1.13 -9.07 11.18
N LEU A 103 0.54 -7.89 10.92
CA LEU A 103 -0.49 -7.30 11.79
C LEU A 103 -1.79 -8.14 11.77
N GLU A 104 -2.16 -8.65 10.60
CA GLU A 104 -3.28 -9.60 10.47
C GLU A 104 -2.99 -10.89 11.23
N ASN A 105 -1.77 -11.42 11.14
CA ASN A 105 -1.39 -12.65 11.82
C ASN A 105 -1.46 -12.49 13.36
N ILE A 106 -0.99 -11.36 13.91
CA ILE A 106 -1.14 -11.07 15.35
C ILE A 106 -2.62 -11.04 15.75
N ARG A 107 -3.46 -10.34 14.97
CA ARG A 107 -4.91 -10.29 15.25
C ARG A 107 -5.54 -11.68 15.20
N ASP A 108 -5.19 -12.49 14.21
CA ASP A 108 -5.74 -13.83 14.02
C ASP A 108 -5.27 -14.77 15.15
N GLN A 109 -4.03 -14.65 15.62
CA GLN A 109 -3.53 -15.37 16.80
C GLN A 109 -4.25 -14.99 18.10
N ILE A 110 -4.61 -13.71 18.28
CA ILE A 110 -5.43 -13.26 19.42
C ILE A 110 -6.85 -13.85 19.33
N LEU A 111 -7.44 -13.87 18.13
CA LEU A 111 -8.78 -14.43 17.88
C LEU A 111 -8.82 -15.96 18.09
N CYS A 112 -7.78 -16.69 17.68
CA CYS A 112 -7.64 -18.13 17.91
C CYS A 112 -7.36 -18.46 19.38
N GLY A 113 -7.02 -17.47 20.21
CA GLY A 113 -6.70 -17.65 21.62
C GLY A 113 -5.28 -18.19 21.85
N ASP A 114 -4.42 -18.14 20.83
CA ASP A 114 -3.00 -18.51 20.92
C ASP A 114 -2.20 -17.43 21.65
N LEU A 115 -2.56 -16.14 21.46
CA LEU A 115 -2.03 -15.01 22.24
C LEU A 115 -3.10 -14.42 23.14
N LYS A 116 -2.90 -14.53 24.46
CA LYS A 116 -3.80 -13.99 25.50
C LYS A 116 -3.12 -13.00 26.42
N GLU A 117 -1.81 -13.16 26.64
CA GLU A 117 -1.06 -12.31 27.55
C GLU A 117 -0.63 -11.02 26.85
N TYR A 118 -0.82 -9.90 27.54
CA TYR A 118 -0.50 -8.57 27.02
C TYR A 118 0.98 -8.42 26.67
N ASP A 119 1.88 -8.90 27.53
CA ASP A 119 3.32 -8.77 27.31
C ASP A 119 3.78 -9.48 26.03
N GLU A 120 3.17 -10.62 25.71
CA GLU A 120 3.45 -11.36 24.47
C GLU A 120 2.92 -10.62 23.25
N ILE A 121 1.66 -10.15 23.29
CA ILE A 121 1.04 -9.38 22.20
C ILE A 121 1.85 -8.11 21.92
N TYR A 122 2.21 -7.38 22.97
CA TYR A 122 2.98 -6.15 22.86
C TYR A 122 4.38 -6.39 22.30
N LYS A 123 5.04 -7.48 22.68
CA LYS A 123 6.36 -7.86 22.17
C LYS A 123 6.32 -8.20 20.69
N GLU A 124 5.34 -9.01 20.25
CA GLU A 124 5.12 -9.31 18.84
C GLU A 124 4.81 -8.06 18.03
N TYR A 125 3.88 -7.23 18.51
CA TYR A 125 3.54 -5.96 17.89
C TYR A 125 4.76 -5.04 17.73
N ARG A 126 5.56 -4.87 18.80
CA ARG A 126 6.79 -4.07 18.77
C ARG A 126 7.81 -4.63 17.78
N CYS A 127 7.89 -5.95 17.64
CA CYS A 127 8.77 -6.59 16.65
C CYS A 127 8.33 -6.24 15.23
N VAL A 128 7.04 -6.43 14.91
CA VAL A 128 6.46 -6.09 13.60
C VAL A 128 6.63 -4.61 13.28
N LYS A 129 6.32 -3.73 14.24
CA LYS A 129 6.41 -2.27 14.07
C LYS A 129 7.80 -1.76 13.76
N ARG A 130 8.85 -2.50 14.14
CA ARG A 130 10.23 -2.14 13.82
C ARG A 130 10.57 -2.32 12.34
N PHE A 131 9.81 -3.15 11.61
CA PHE A 131 10.06 -3.49 10.21
C PHE A 131 9.05 -2.87 9.23
N THR A 132 7.97 -2.26 9.72
CA THR A 132 6.95 -1.54 8.93
C THR A 132 7.21 -0.06 8.85
#